data_AF-A0A661BG18-F1
#
_entry.id   AF-A0A661BG18-F1
#
_cell.length_a   1.000
_cell.length_b   1.000
_cell.length_c   1.000
_cell.angle_alpha   90.00
_cell.angle_beta   90.00
_cell.angle_gamma   90.00
#
_symmetry.space_group_name_H-M   'P 1'
#
loop_
_entity.id
_entity.type
_entity.pdbx_description
1 polymer ?
#
loop_
_entity_poly.entity_id
_entity_poly.type
_entity_poly.pdbx_seq_one_letter_code
_entity_poly.pdbx_strand_id
1 'polypeptide(L)'
;MSDIASVVFSAGYGRRFLPFSRFLPKPLFPFFNIPILERIISSVRSAGICDIFINTHHLGEMVSSFVSCNLARKFKDVSFHLFAEEELLDTGGTLHSLYSYLPETVLIHNCDTVSFFPLERLVDYHKKEGSLVTLLCVDDPKRNTLSVLPDGRIDRIVEPSGGAFCLTYAGIAVVSREVIRYIPEGKHPWVSFFAHLPRDRRSNVLCLQTESLWYEIGDINSYFSGHKDAIISGRGKQFGCREGLCLADNSLSGCFLSGFVVAGKNIAVSGSPSIRDAVIWSDSVISGDKENMIIAPFGEVKI
;
A
#
# COMPACT_ATOMS: atom_id res chain seq x y z
N MET A 1 25.73 9.38 -3.28
CA MET A 1 24.39 8.76 -3.37
C MET A 1 23.99 8.35 -1.97
N SER A 2 22.70 8.42 -1.62
CA SER A 2 22.21 7.88 -0.35
C SER A 2 22.52 6.38 -0.26
N ASP A 3 22.86 5.88 0.93
CA ASP A 3 23.10 4.44 1.18
C ASP A 3 21.80 3.62 1.18
N ILE A 4 20.65 4.30 1.11
CA ILE A 4 19.31 3.69 1.08
C ILE A 4 18.39 4.39 0.08
N ALA A 5 17.60 3.59 -0.64
CA ALA A 5 16.51 4.04 -1.50
C ALA A 5 15.24 3.22 -1.25
N SER A 6 14.11 3.67 -1.79
CA SER A 6 12.88 2.89 -1.77
C SER A 6 12.43 2.50 -3.18
N VAL A 7 11.85 1.30 -3.31
CA VAL A 7 11.10 0.86 -4.49
C VAL A 7 9.64 0.71 -4.09
N VAL A 8 8.77 1.48 -4.74
CA VAL A 8 7.31 1.42 -4.57
C VAL A 8 6.70 0.70 -5.76
N PHE A 9 6.10 -0.46 -5.50
CA PHE A 9 5.47 -1.25 -6.56
C PHE A 9 4.07 -0.76 -6.88
N SER A 10 3.90 -0.13 -8.05
CA SER A 10 2.69 0.58 -8.46
C SER A 10 2.07 0.11 -9.79
N ALA A 11 2.74 -0.82 -10.51
CA ALA A 11 2.38 -1.27 -11.86
C ALA A 11 1.15 -2.20 -12.01
N GLY A 12 0.41 -2.51 -10.94
CA GLY A 12 -0.68 -3.49 -11.00
C GLY A 12 -1.94 -3.01 -11.75
N TYR A 13 -2.59 -3.90 -12.51
CA TYR A 13 -3.84 -3.60 -13.25
C TYR A 13 -5.04 -3.21 -12.36
N GLY A 14 -5.05 -3.62 -11.08
CA GLY A 14 -6.18 -3.38 -10.20
C GLY A 14 -7.49 -4.04 -10.66
N ARG A 15 -7.43 -5.22 -11.30
CA ARG A 15 -8.64 -5.89 -11.87
C ARG A 15 -9.75 -6.16 -10.86
N ARG A 16 -9.40 -6.37 -9.59
CA ARG A 16 -10.34 -6.58 -8.46
C ARG A 16 -11.05 -5.28 -8.01
N PHE A 17 -10.75 -4.15 -8.65
CA PHE A 17 -11.37 -2.85 -8.45
C PHE A 17 -12.18 -2.37 -9.66
N LEU A 18 -12.47 -3.25 -10.62
CA LEU A 18 -13.37 -2.89 -11.69
C LEU A 18 -14.76 -2.52 -11.12
N PRO A 19 -15.44 -1.50 -11.67
CA PRO A 19 -15.07 -0.76 -12.88
C PRO A 19 -14.07 0.38 -12.65
N PHE A 20 -13.77 0.78 -11.41
CA PHE A 20 -12.99 1.98 -11.10
C PHE A 20 -11.58 1.98 -11.68
N SER A 21 -10.90 0.83 -11.67
CA SER A 21 -9.53 0.72 -12.20
C SER A 21 -9.41 0.90 -13.72
N ARG A 22 -10.53 1.02 -14.46
CA ARG A 22 -10.51 1.44 -15.87
C ARG A 22 -10.17 2.92 -16.04
N PHE A 23 -10.51 3.74 -15.04
CA PHE A 23 -10.45 5.20 -15.13
C PHE A 23 -9.37 5.81 -14.24
N LEU A 24 -9.02 5.14 -13.13
CA LEU A 24 -8.00 5.60 -12.21
C LEU A 24 -7.12 4.42 -11.78
N PRO A 25 -5.77 4.52 -11.82
CA PRO A 25 -4.91 3.43 -11.39
C PRO A 25 -4.93 3.32 -9.86
N LYS A 26 -4.82 2.09 -9.34
CA LYS A 26 -4.91 1.79 -7.89
C LYS A 26 -4.03 2.69 -7.02
N PRO A 27 -2.76 3.00 -7.37
CA PRO A 27 -1.93 3.89 -6.55
C PRO A 27 -2.55 5.27 -6.31
N LEU A 28 -3.47 5.72 -7.16
CA LEU A 28 -4.14 7.01 -7.03
C LEU A 28 -5.51 6.92 -6.32
N PHE A 29 -5.95 5.74 -5.89
CA PHE A 29 -7.18 5.61 -5.13
C PHE A 29 -7.07 6.33 -3.77
N PRO A 30 -8.10 7.07 -3.35
CA PRO A 30 -8.02 7.88 -2.14
C PRO A 30 -8.37 7.08 -0.87
N PHE A 31 -7.39 6.70 -0.06
CA PHE A 31 -7.68 6.17 1.27
C PHE A 31 -7.85 7.34 2.26
N PHE A 32 -9.06 7.57 2.78
CA PHE A 32 -9.42 8.77 3.54
C PHE A 32 -8.98 10.07 2.83
N ASN A 33 -9.42 10.25 1.58
CA ASN A 33 -9.20 11.45 0.76
C ASN A 33 -7.75 11.76 0.37
N ILE A 34 -6.80 10.85 0.66
CA ILE A 34 -5.40 10.99 0.25
C ILE A 34 -5.04 9.80 -0.65
N PRO A 35 -4.47 10.03 -1.86
CA PRO A 35 -4.01 8.95 -2.73
C PRO A 35 -3.07 7.97 -2.01
N ILE A 36 -3.24 6.67 -2.22
CA ILE A 36 -2.41 5.63 -1.58
C ILE A 36 -0.91 5.90 -1.85
N LEU A 37 -0.54 6.23 -3.08
CA LEU A 37 0.84 6.54 -3.44
C LEU A 37 1.38 7.71 -2.61
N GLU A 38 0.62 8.79 -2.45
CA GLU A 38 1.04 9.93 -1.63
C GLU A 38 1.28 9.54 -0.17
N ARG A 39 0.44 8.65 0.39
CA ARG A 39 0.63 8.13 1.76
C ARG A 39 1.91 7.35 1.89
N ILE A 40 2.20 6.49 0.91
CA ILE A 40 3.42 5.67 0.88
C ILE A 40 4.64 6.59 0.81
N ILE A 41 4.65 7.55 -0.12
CA ILE A 41 5.76 8.51 -0.25
C ILE A 41 5.97 9.30 1.05
N SER A 42 4.89 9.75 1.70
CA SER A 42 4.99 10.43 2.99
C SER A 42 5.60 9.55 4.08
N SER A 43 5.25 8.27 4.12
CA SER A 43 5.78 7.30 5.09
C SER A 43 7.27 7.01 4.84
N VAL A 44 7.63 6.72 3.59
CA VAL A 44 9.02 6.48 3.16
C VAL A 44 9.91 7.68 3.44
N ARG A 45 9.45 8.88 3.10
CA ARG A 45 10.15 10.13 3.39
C ARG A 45 10.32 10.36 4.89
N SER A 46 9.32 10.01 5.71
CA SER A 46 9.39 10.15 7.17
C SER A 46 10.46 9.23 7.79
N ALA A 47 10.80 8.13 7.12
CA ALA A 47 11.93 7.27 7.48
C ALA A 47 13.30 7.80 6.99
N GLY A 48 13.34 9.02 6.44
CA GLY A 48 14.57 9.64 5.94
C GLY A 48 15.02 9.16 4.56
N ILE A 49 14.18 8.44 3.82
CA ILE A 49 14.50 7.93 2.49
C ILE A 49 13.98 8.91 1.44
N CYS A 50 14.90 9.55 0.71
CA CYS A 50 14.58 10.56 -0.30
C CYS A 50 14.78 10.11 -1.74
N ASP A 51 15.48 9.01 -2.01
CA ASP A 51 15.59 8.42 -3.35
C ASP A 51 14.51 7.34 -3.51
N ILE A 52 13.50 7.60 -4.36
CA ILE A 52 12.33 6.73 -4.50
C ILE A 52 12.10 6.34 -5.96
N PHE A 53 12.16 5.04 -6.21
CA PHE A 53 11.83 4.39 -7.48
C PHE A 53 10.36 3.95 -7.47
N ILE A 54 9.63 4.24 -8.54
CA ILE A 54 8.22 3.89 -8.70
C ILE A 54 8.05 3.23 -10.07
N ASN A 55 7.66 1.96 -10.11
CA ASN A 55 7.36 1.32 -11.37
C ASN A 55 5.92 1.60 -11.82
N THR A 56 5.70 1.74 -13.12
CA THR A 56 4.39 2.07 -13.70
C THR A 56 4.10 1.17 -14.90
N HIS A 57 2.84 0.79 -15.09
CA HIS A 57 2.40 0.01 -16.27
C HIS A 57 0.98 0.43 -16.66
N HIS A 58 -0.05 -0.16 -16.06
CA HIS A 58 -1.46 0.17 -16.33
C HIS A 58 -1.77 1.63 -15.98
N LEU A 59 -2.24 2.40 -16.97
CA LEU A 59 -2.47 3.85 -16.85
C LEU A 59 -1.24 4.61 -16.31
N GLY A 60 -0.03 4.15 -16.66
CA GLY A 60 1.23 4.66 -16.13
C GLY A 60 1.47 6.15 -16.36
N GLU A 61 0.95 6.72 -17.45
CA GLU A 61 1.01 8.17 -17.72
C GLU A 61 0.29 8.99 -16.65
N MET A 62 -0.84 8.50 -16.11
CA MET A 62 -1.54 9.19 -15.03
C MET A 62 -0.75 9.14 -13.72
N VAL A 63 -0.11 8.01 -13.41
CA VAL A 63 0.78 7.90 -12.24
C VAL A 63 1.99 8.82 -12.41
N SER A 64 2.62 8.82 -13.59
CA SER A 64 3.77 9.68 -13.91
C SER A 64 3.41 11.17 -13.82
N SER A 65 2.26 11.55 -14.37
CA SER A 65 1.73 12.92 -14.28
C SER A 65 1.44 13.30 -12.83
N PHE A 66 0.85 12.40 -12.04
CA PHE A 66 0.59 12.65 -10.63
C PHE A 66 1.89 12.89 -9.84
N VAL A 67 2.92 12.08 -10.09
CA VAL A 67 4.25 12.24 -9.47
C VAL A 67 4.85 13.59 -9.84
N SER A 68 4.94 13.92 -11.12
CA SER A 68 5.58 15.16 -11.60
C SER A 68 4.81 16.43 -11.21
N CYS A 69 3.48 16.41 -11.33
CA CYS A 69 2.65 17.61 -11.14
C CYS A 69 2.23 17.83 -9.67
N ASN A 70 2.22 16.79 -8.83
CA ASN A 70 1.78 16.89 -7.43
C ASN A 70 2.89 16.52 -6.45
N LEU A 71 3.38 15.27 -6.48
CA LEU A 71 4.30 14.76 -5.47
C LEU A 71 5.65 15.49 -5.47
N ALA A 72 6.25 15.73 -6.65
CA ALA A 72 7.52 16.45 -6.77
C ALA A 72 7.43 17.90 -6.28
N ARG A 73 6.25 18.54 -6.39
CA ARG A 73 6.02 19.89 -5.85
C ARG A 73 5.83 19.88 -4.33
N LYS A 74 5.19 18.84 -3.81
CA LYS A 74 4.88 18.67 -2.38
C LYS A 74 6.12 18.23 -1.58
N PHE A 75 6.93 17.34 -2.14
CA PHE A 75 8.10 16.73 -1.52
C PHE A 75 9.37 17.13 -2.30
N LYS A 76 9.78 18.39 -2.15
CA LYS A 76 10.90 18.98 -2.91
C LYS A 76 12.26 18.36 -2.60
N ASP A 77 12.36 17.68 -1.46
CA ASP A 77 13.54 16.98 -0.96
C ASP A 77 13.62 15.53 -1.44
N VAL A 78 12.63 15.03 -2.19
CA VAL A 78 12.57 13.66 -2.69
C VAL A 78 12.95 13.61 -4.18
N SER A 79 13.89 12.74 -4.52
CA SER A 79 14.24 12.34 -5.88
C SER A 79 13.32 11.21 -6.34
N PHE A 80 12.47 11.48 -7.33
CA PHE A 80 11.57 10.48 -7.90
C PHE A 80 12.17 9.87 -9.18
N HIS A 81 12.21 8.55 -9.24
CA HIS A 81 12.65 7.78 -10.41
C HIS A 81 11.49 6.93 -10.92
N LEU A 82 10.98 7.25 -12.12
CA LEU A 82 9.88 6.51 -12.73
C LEU A 82 10.43 5.41 -13.64
N PHE A 83 9.94 4.19 -13.45
CA PHE A 83 10.30 3.03 -14.26
C PHE A 83 9.06 2.51 -14.99
N ALA A 84 8.92 2.88 -16.26
CA ALA A 84 7.83 2.39 -17.09
C ALA A 84 8.13 0.95 -17.56
N GLU A 85 7.25 0.03 -17.21
CA GLU A 85 7.31 -1.36 -17.64
C GLU A 85 6.50 -1.53 -18.92
N GLU A 86 7.17 -1.90 -20.02
CA GLU A 86 6.48 -2.27 -21.27
C GLU A 86 5.63 -3.53 -21.08
N GLU A 87 6.20 -4.54 -20.42
CA GLU A 87 5.51 -5.74 -19.98
C GLU A 87 5.56 -5.83 -18.45
N LEU A 88 4.47 -6.30 -17.83
CA LEU A 88 4.39 -6.40 -16.37
C LEU A 88 5.40 -7.45 -15.85
N LEU A 89 6.40 -7.00 -15.08
CA LEU A 89 7.51 -7.82 -14.60
C LEU A 89 7.24 -8.50 -13.24
N ASP A 90 6.12 -8.19 -12.61
CA ASP A 90 5.86 -8.45 -11.20
C ASP A 90 6.96 -7.85 -10.28
N THR A 91 6.75 -7.92 -8.96
CA THR A 91 7.57 -7.17 -8.00
C THR A 91 9.05 -7.59 -7.96
N GLY A 92 9.35 -8.88 -8.19
CA GLY A 92 10.71 -9.39 -8.27
C GLY A 92 11.42 -8.99 -9.55
N GLY A 93 10.73 -9.11 -10.69
CA GLY A 93 11.29 -8.70 -11.99
C GLY A 93 11.60 -7.20 -12.05
N THR A 94 10.77 -6.36 -11.42
CA THR A 94 11.07 -4.92 -11.23
C THR A 94 12.37 -4.72 -10.46
N LEU A 95 12.58 -5.42 -9.33
CA LEU A 95 13.81 -5.30 -8.53
C LEU A 95 15.04 -5.74 -9.30
N HIS A 96 14.93 -6.86 -10.03
CA HIS A 96 16.00 -7.36 -10.88
C HIS A 96 16.39 -6.30 -11.94
N SER A 97 15.40 -5.69 -12.61
CA SER A 97 15.62 -4.66 -13.63
C SER A 97 16.24 -3.37 -13.07
N LEU A 98 15.91 -3.03 -11.83
CA LEU A 98 16.44 -1.85 -11.15
C LEU A 98 17.81 -2.08 -10.48
N TYR A 99 18.31 -3.32 -10.43
CA TYR A 99 19.48 -3.72 -9.63
C TYR A 99 20.67 -2.76 -9.72
N SER A 100 21.06 -2.35 -10.93
CA SER A 100 22.22 -1.48 -11.17
C SER A 100 22.04 -0.03 -10.69
N TYR A 101 20.81 0.40 -10.43
CA TYR A 101 20.47 1.74 -9.96
C TYR A 101 20.25 1.81 -8.44
N LEU A 102 20.08 0.66 -7.79
CA LEU A 102 19.75 0.58 -6.37
C LEU A 102 21.02 0.68 -5.50
N PRO A 103 20.94 1.35 -4.34
CA PRO A 103 22.01 1.37 -3.34
C PRO A 103 22.03 0.06 -2.54
N GLU A 104 22.89 -0.02 -1.54
CA GLU A 104 23.10 -1.27 -0.79
C GLU A 104 21.90 -1.69 0.06
N THR A 105 21.13 -0.73 0.59
CA THR A 105 19.88 -1.01 1.30
C THR A 105 18.67 -0.52 0.51
N VAL A 106 17.64 -1.35 0.38
CA VAL A 106 16.43 -1.01 -0.36
C VAL A 106 15.20 -1.26 0.51
N LEU A 107 14.37 -0.22 0.71
CA LEU A 107 13.04 -0.38 1.29
C LEU A 107 12.02 -0.65 0.18
N ILE A 108 11.35 -1.78 0.27
CA ILE A 108 10.31 -2.20 -0.67
C ILE A 108 8.95 -1.91 -0.08
N HIS A 109 8.03 -1.34 -0.88
CA HIS A 109 6.66 -1.06 -0.44
C HIS A 109 5.64 -1.38 -1.54
N ASN A 110 4.67 -2.26 -1.25
CA ASN A 110 3.56 -2.53 -2.15
C ASN A 110 2.51 -1.41 -2.13
N CYS A 111 1.92 -1.06 -3.28
CA CYS A 111 0.86 -0.04 -3.34
C CYS A 111 -0.55 -0.52 -2.94
N ASP A 112 -0.75 -1.78 -2.55
CA ASP A 112 -1.98 -2.23 -1.87
C ASP A 112 -1.85 -2.16 -0.35
N THR A 113 -0.70 -1.81 0.20
CA THR A 113 -0.55 -1.76 1.64
C THR A 113 -0.75 -0.35 2.15
N VAL A 114 -1.63 -0.20 3.15
CA VAL A 114 -1.65 0.99 4.02
C VAL A 114 -1.19 0.55 5.41
N SER A 115 0.02 0.96 5.76
CA SER A 115 0.65 0.68 7.05
C SER A 115 0.86 1.98 7.82
N PHE A 116 0.74 1.89 9.15
CA PHE A 116 1.04 2.97 10.08
C PHE A 116 2.27 2.67 10.93
N PHE A 117 2.98 1.61 10.56
CA PHE A 117 4.24 1.27 11.18
C PHE A 117 5.29 2.36 10.85
N PRO A 118 6.02 2.89 11.85
CA PRO A 118 7.15 3.80 11.64
C PRO A 118 8.29 3.10 10.89
N LEU A 119 8.41 3.35 9.58
CA LEU A 119 9.31 2.62 8.69
C LEU A 119 10.79 2.75 9.06
N GLU A 120 11.19 3.83 9.75
CA GLU A 120 12.53 3.99 10.30
C GLU A 120 12.90 2.84 11.24
N ARG A 121 11.95 2.30 12.01
CA ARG A 121 12.20 1.17 12.91
C ARG A 121 12.50 -0.12 12.15
N LEU A 122 11.90 -0.31 10.97
CA LEU A 122 12.17 -1.48 10.13
C LEU A 122 13.57 -1.38 9.52
N VAL A 123 13.97 -0.18 9.09
CA VAL A 123 15.31 0.11 8.58
C VAL A 123 16.36 -0.09 9.68
N ASP A 124 16.13 0.44 10.87
CA ASP A 124 17.05 0.32 12.01
C ASP A 124 17.21 -1.14 12.43
N TYR A 125 16.12 -1.90 12.50
CA TYR A 125 16.15 -3.33 12.79
C TYR A 125 16.97 -4.10 11.76
N HIS A 126 16.70 -3.86 10.47
CA HIS A 126 17.43 -4.51 9.37
C HIS A 126 18.95 -4.28 9.45
N LYS A 127 19.35 -3.03 9.69
CA LYS A 127 20.76 -2.63 9.82
C LYS A 127 21.42 -3.22 11.06
N LYS A 128 20.72 -3.19 12.20
CA LYS A 128 21.21 -3.73 13.47
C LYS A 128 21.49 -5.22 13.38
N GLU A 129 20.58 -5.98 12.77
CA GLU A 129 20.71 -7.44 12.66
C GLU A 129 21.61 -7.88 11.50
N GLY A 130 22.01 -6.96 10.60
CA GLY A 130 22.83 -7.29 9.43
C GLY A 130 22.17 -8.31 8.49
N SER A 131 20.84 -8.32 8.45
CA SER A 131 20.07 -9.32 7.71
C SER A 131 20.09 -9.09 6.20
N LEU A 132 19.89 -10.15 5.40
CA LEU A 132 19.70 -10.01 3.95
C LEU A 132 18.32 -9.47 3.63
N VAL A 133 17.31 -9.88 4.40
CA VAL A 133 15.92 -9.46 4.25
C VAL A 133 15.30 -9.32 5.63
N THR A 134 14.60 -8.20 5.85
CA THR A 134 13.69 -8.03 6.97
C THR A 134 12.30 -7.76 6.43
N LEU A 135 11.36 -8.68 6.67
CA LEU A 135 9.95 -8.49 6.35
C LEU A 135 9.24 -7.81 7.52
N LEU A 136 8.42 -6.80 7.24
CA LEU A 136 7.40 -6.39 8.20
C LEU A 136 6.29 -7.44 8.19
N CYS A 137 5.91 -7.94 9.36
CA CYS A 137 4.86 -8.94 9.47
C CYS A 137 3.79 -8.52 10.47
N VAL A 138 2.57 -9.00 10.25
CA VAL A 138 1.43 -8.87 11.16
C VAL A 138 0.84 -10.24 11.44
N ASP A 139 0.13 -10.37 12.57
CA ASP A 139 -0.69 -11.56 12.82
C ASP A 139 -2.10 -11.33 12.24
N ASP A 140 -2.35 -11.92 11.09
CA ASP A 140 -3.68 -12.01 10.49
C ASP A 140 -3.97 -13.49 10.19
N PRO A 141 -4.69 -14.20 11.09
CA PRO A 141 -4.94 -15.63 10.94
C PRO A 141 -5.56 -16.04 9.61
N LYS A 142 -6.23 -15.13 8.88
CA LYS A 142 -6.81 -15.40 7.56
C LYS A 142 -5.75 -15.42 6.43
N ARG A 143 -4.57 -14.84 6.67
CA ARG A 143 -3.51 -14.60 5.68
C ARG A 143 -2.13 -15.11 6.10
N ASN A 144 -2.01 -15.71 7.28
CA ASN A 144 -0.75 -16.19 7.82
C ASN A 144 -0.13 -17.28 6.93
N THR A 145 0.88 -16.90 6.16
CA THR A 145 1.56 -17.69 5.12
C THR A 145 3.06 -17.83 5.35
N LEU A 146 3.59 -17.26 6.43
CA LEU A 146 4.99 -17.36 6.81
C LEU A 146 5.11 -18.12 8.12
N SER A 147 5.81 -19.25 8.14
CA SER A 147 6.22 -19.89 9.38
C SER A 147 7.48 -19.22 9.90
N VAL A 148 7.45 -18.77 11.16
CA VAL A 148 8.52 -17.99 11.79
C VAL A 148 9.03 -18.74 13.02
N LEU A 149 10.35 -18.78 13.19
CA LEU A 149 10.99 -19.38 14.36
C LEU A 149 10.93 -18.42 15.56
N PRO A 150 11.08 -18.92 16.81
CA PRO A 150 11.03 -18.07 18.01
C PRO A 150 12.05 -16.93 18.05
N ASP A 151 13.14 -17.04 17.29
CA ASP A 151 14.18 -16.01 17.15
C ASP A 151 13.91 -15.01 16.00
N GLY A 152 12.72 -15.07 15.38
CA GLY A 152 12.30 -14.14 14.33
C GLY A 152 12.75 -14.51 12.92
N ARG A 153 13.49 -15.61 12.73
CA ARG A 153 13.87 -16.09 11.39
C ARG A 153 12.69 -16.72 10.66
N ILE A 154 12.62 -16.53 9.35
CA ILE A 154 11.61 -17.18 8.51
C ILE A 154 12.07 -18.61 8.19
N ASP A 155 11.27 -19.61 8.57
CA ASP A 155 11.53 -21.04 8.29
C ASP A 155 11.13 -21.38 6.85
N ARG A 156 9.87 -21.08 6.49
CA ARG A 156 9.28 -21.39 5.18
C ARG A 156 8.00 -20.62 4.93
N ILE A 157 7.64 -20.55 3.65
CA ILE A 157 6.30 -20.16 3.21
C ILE A 157 5.38 -21.38 3.38
N VAL A 158 4.20 -21.18 3.98
CA VAL A 158 3.18 -22.20 4.24
C VAL A 158 1.84 -21.78 3.63
N GLU A 159 0.96 -22.75 3.41
CA GLU A 159 -0.45 -22.45 3.13
C GLU A 159 -1.08 -21.71 4.32
N PRO A 160 -2.09 -20.84 4.08
CA PRO A 160 -2.78 -20.13 5.15
C PRO A 160 -3.24 -21.08 6.26
N SER A 161 -2.65 -20.94 7.45
CA SER A 161 -2.98 -21.78 8.60
C SER A 161 -2.96 -20.98 9.89
N GLY A 162 -3.91 -21.25 10.79
CA GLY A 162 -4.00 -20.64 12.12
C GLY A 162 -3.00 -21.22 13.13
N GLY A 163 -1.91 -21.81 12.67
CA GLY A 163 -0.89 -22.42 13.54
C GLY A 163 -0.14 -21.36 14.35
N ALA A 164 0.34 -21.75 15.53
CA ALA A 164 1.24 -20.90 16.32
C ALA A 164 2.47 -20.52 15.49
N PHE A 165 2.94 -19.27 15.63
CA PHE A 165 4.11 -18.73 14.92
C PHE A 165 3.98 -18.65 13.38
N CYS A 166 2.74 -18.56 12.87
CA CYS A 166 2.51 -18.18 11.49
C CYS A 166 2.16 -16.68 11.41
N LEU A 167 2.76 -15.96 10.47
CA LEU A 167 2.55 -14.52 10.28
C LEU A 167 2.23 -14.19 8.82
N THR A 168 1.71 -12.99 8.60
CA THR A 168 1.40 -12.43 7.29
C THR A 168 2.46 -11.41 6.89
N TYR A 169 3.03 -11.55 5.69
CA TYR A 169 3.88 -10.51 5.11
C TYR A 169 3.06 -9.25 4.84
N ALA A 170 3.43 -8.14 5.47
CA ALA A 170 2.67 -6.90 5.40
C ALA A 170 2.87 -6.11 4.09
N GLY A 171 3.54 -6.68 3.07
CA GLY A 171 3.81 -5.97 1.81
C GLY A 171 4.91 -4.90 1.90
N ILE A 172 5.68 -4.87 2.99
CA ILE A 172 6.77 -3.93 3.24
C ILE A 172 8.00 -4.68 3.75
N ALA A 173 9.16 -4.45 3.14
CA ALA A 173 10.41 -5.10 3.53
C ALA A 173 11.59 -4.13 3.42
N VAL A 174 12.66 -4.41 4.15
CA VAL A 174 13.99 -3.81 3.91
C VAL A 174 14.94 -4.93 3.50
N VAL A 175 15.70 -4.72 2.44
CA VAL A 175 16.56 -5.74 1.86
C VAL A 175 17.96 -5.20 1.57
N SER A 176 18.95 -6.06 1.75
CA SER A 176 20.30 -5.84 1.23
C SER A 176 20.31 -6.13 -0.26
N ARG A 177 20.87 -5.24 -1.08
CA ARG A 177 20.89 -5.37 -2.56
C ARG A 177 21.47 -6.68 -3.05
N GLU A 178 22.40 -7.29 -2.31
CA GLU A 178 22.93 -8.63 -2.61
C GLU A 178 21.81 -9.66 -2.86
N VAL A 179 20.71 -9.61 -2.11
CA VAL A 179 19.63 -10.60 -2.24
C VAL A 179 18.95 -10.56 -3.61
N ILE A 180 18.96 -9.41 -4.29
CA ILE A 180 18.32 -9.20 -5.59
C ILE A 180 19.00 -10.07 -6.66
N ARG A 181 20.29 -10.43 -6.47
CA ARG A 181 21.03 -11.34 -7.37
C ARG A 181 20.46 -12.74 -7.45
N TYR A 182 19.66 -13.15 -6.46
CA TYR A 182 18.99 -14.45 -6.44
C TYR A 182 17.61 -14.42 -7.09
N ILE A 183 17.11 -13.24 -7.50
CA ILE A 183 15.87 -13.14 -8.24
C ILE A 183 16.15 -13.52 -9.70
N PRO A 184 15.44 -14.50 -10.27
CA PRO A 184 15.58 -14.84 -11.68
C PRO A 184 15.21 -13.66 -12.59
N GLU A 185 15.78 -13.64 -13.79
CA GLU A 185 15.39 -12.68 -14.82
C GLU A 185 13.94 -12.94 -15.29
N GLY A 186 13.25 -11.87 -15.71
CA GLY A 186 11.89 -11.91 -16.23
C GLY A 186 10.82 -11.74 -15.15
N LYS A 187 9.61 -12.21 -15.45
CA LYS A 187 8.42 -11.97 -14.63
C LYS A 187 8.36 -12.88 -13.39
N HIS A 188 8.55 -12.31 -12.20
CA HIS A 188 8.51 -13.05 -10.93
C HIS A 188 7.98 -12.21 -9.77
N PRO A 189 7.18 -12.78 -8.85
CA PRO A 189 6.85 -12.09 -7.61
C PRO A 189 8.06 -12.04 -6.67
N TRP A 190 8.27 -10.92 -5.97
CA TRP A 190 9.39 -10.73 -5.07
C TRP A 190 9.51 -11.87 -4.03
N VAL A 191 8.40 -12.31 -3.44
CA VAL A 191 8.39 -13.40 -2.43
C VAL A 191 8.99 -14.72 -2.92
N SER A 192 9.11 -14.93 -4.24
CA SER A 192 9.81 -16.08 -4.81
C SER A 192 11.31 -16.10 -4.51
N PHE A 193 11.91 -14.99 -4.06
CA PHE A 193 13.32 -14.92 -3.67
C PHE A 193 13.67 -16.03 -2.67
N PHE A 194 12.74 -16.35 -1.76
CA PHE A 194 12.98 -17.33 -0.69
C PHE A 194 13.26 -18.74 -1.24
N ALA A 195 12.61 -19.11 -2.34
CA ALA A 195 12.82 -20.40 -2.99
C ALA A 195 14.19 -20.48 -3.67
N HIS A 196 14.70 -19.35 -4.19
CA HIS A 196 15.97 -19.23 -4.91
C HIS A 196 17.15 -18.90 -4.00
N LEU A 197 16.90 -18.52 -2.75
CA LEU A 197 17.94 -18.17 -1.78
C LEU A 197 18.71 -19.43 -1.32
N PRO A 198 20.06 -19.43 -1.36
CA PRO A 198 20.89 -20.52 -0.86
C PRO A 198 20.56 -20.87 0.59
N ARG A 199 20.60 -22.16 0.94
CA ARG A 199 20.18 -22.64 2.26
C ARG A 199 20.97 -22.01 3.41
N ASP A 200 22.26 -21.83 3.23
CA ASP A 200 23.19 -21.18 4.16
C ASP A 200 22.90 -19.68 4.35
N ARG A 201 22.17 -19.05 3.43
CA ARG A 201 21.77 -17.64 3.52
C ARG A 201 20.37 -17.45 4.13
N ARG A 202 19.54 -18.51 4.22
CA ARG A 202 18.15 -18.41 4.73
C ARG A 202 18.07 -17.97 6.19
N SER A 203 19.09 -18.25 7.00
CA SER A 203 19.16 -17.76 8.38
C SER A 203 19.20 -16.23 8.49
N ASN A 204 19.48 -15.51 7.40
CA ASN A 204 19.53 -14.05 7.35
C ASN A 204 18.23 -13.43 6.82
N VAL A 205 17.13 -14.19 6.79
CA VAL A 205 15.79 -13.71 6.46
C VAL A 205 14.99 -13.60 7.75
N LEU A 206 14.72 -12.37 8.17
CA LEU A 206 14.07 -12.04 9.43
C LEU A 206 12.68 -11.49 9.22
N CYS A 207 11.85 -11.64 10.23
CA CYS A 207 10.56 -11.00 10.37
C CYS A 207 10.62 -10.01 11.54
N LEU A 208 10.11 -8.81 11.32
CA LEU A 208 9.77 -7.86 12.38
C LEU A 208 8.25 -7.84 12.52
N GLN A 209 7.74 -8.53 13.55
CA GLN A 209 6.32 -8.56 13.85
C GLN A 209 5.87 -7.22 14.44
N THR A 210 4.70 -6.74 14.04
CA THR A 210 4.07 -5.55 14.62
C THR A 210 2.58 -5.74 14.86
N GLU A 211 2.07 -5.06 15.89
CA GLU A 211 0.64 -4.84 16.14
C GLU A 211 0.17 -3.47 15.58
N SER A 212 1.06 -2.79 14.85
CA SER A 212 0.70 -1.55 14.15
C SER A 212 -0.42 -1.82 13.16
N LEU A 213 -1.21 -0.78 12.95
CA LEU A 213 -2.33 -0.87 12.04
C LEU A 213 -1.85 -1.14 10.62
N TRP A 214 -2.53 -2.05 9.94
CA TRP A 214 -2.20 -2.47 8.59
C TRP A 214 -3.47 -2.87 7.85
N TYR A 215 -3.59 -2.41 6.62
CA TYR A 215 -4.69 -2.75 5.72
C TYR A 215 -4.12 -3.21 4.39
N GLU A 216 -4.47 -4.43 3.99
CA GLU A 216 -4.33 -4.87 2.62
C GLU A 216 -5.53 -4.39 1.80
N ILE A 217 -5.25 -3.56 0.81
CA ILE A 217 -6.20 -2.92 -0.09
C ILE A 217 -6.07 -3.60 -1.47
N GLY A 218 -6.35 -4.90 -1.48
CA GLY A 218 -6.19 -5.76 -2.65
C GLY A 218 -7.37 -5.74 -3.61
N ASP A 219 -8.56 -5.42 -3.11
CA ASP A 219 -9.85 -5.46 -3.80
C ASP A 219 -10.84 -4.44 -3.21
N ILE A 220 -12.00 -4.31 -3.86
CA ILE A 220 -13.01 -3.31 -3.50
C ILE A 220 -13.62 -3.52 -2.10
N ASN A 221 -13.78 -4.76 -1.66
CA ASN A 221 -14.34 -5.10 -0.34
C ASN A 221 -13.33 -4.82 0.76
N SER A 222 -12.06 -5.20 0.56
CA SER A 222 -10.98 -4.91 1.50
C SER A 222 -10.69 -3.40 1.59
N TYR A 223 -10.81 -2.66 0.49
CA TYR A 223 -10.76 -1.19 0.50
C TYR A 223 -11.88 -0.55 1.34
N PHE A 224 -13.13 -0.97 1.13
CA PHE A 224 -14.27 -0.46 1.90
C PHE A 224 -14.13 -0.83 3.39
N SER A 225 -13.83 -2.09 3.66
CA SER A 225 -13.66 -2.60 5.02
C SER A 225 -12.49 -1.94 5.75
N GLY A 226 -11.40 -1.60 5.05
CA GLY A 226 -10.28 -0.86 5.63
C GLY A 226 -10.66 0.54 6.10
N HIS A 227 -11.52 1.25 5.36
CA HIS A 227 -12.08 2.54 5.83
C HIS A 227 -12.96 2.34 7.06
N LYS A 228 -13.88 1.37 6.99
CA LYS A 228 -14.80 1.04 8.08
C LYS A 228 -14.05 0.69 9.37
N ASP A 229 -13.10 -0.23 9.28
CA ASP A 229 -12.33 -0.71 10.43
C ASP A 229 -11.48 0.41 11.04
N ALA A 230 -10.82 1.23 10.22
CA ALA A 230 -10.05 2.36 10.72
C ALA A 230 -10.94 3.33 11.52
N ILE A 231 -12.17 3.60 11.06
CA ILE A 231 -13.13 4.42 11.79
C ILE A 231 -13.59 3.75 13.10
N ILE A 232 -14.06 2.50 13.03
CA ILE A 232 -14.63 1.76 14.17
C ILE A 232 -13.59 1.55 15.28
N SER A 233 -12.35 1.25 14.92
CA SER A 233 -11.24 1.11 15.87
C SER A 233 -10.80 2.43 16.51
N GLY A 234 -11.44 3.56 16.17
CA GLY A 234 -11.10 4.90 16.63
C GLY A 234 -9.83 5.48 16.00
N ARG A 235 -9.15 4.71 15.13
CA ARG A 235 -7.91 5.11 14.48
C ARG A 235 -8.15 6.08 13.31
N GLY A 236 -9.39 6.21 12.84
CA GLY A 236 -9.80 7.22 11.87
C GLY A 236 -9.57 8.65 12.34
N LYS A 237 -9.43 8.88 13.66
CA LYS A 237 -9.12 10.21 14.23
C LYS A 237 -7.86 10.84 13.63
N GLN A 238 -6.86 10.03 13.27
CA GLN A 238 -5.63 10.51 12.62
C GLN A 238 -5.87 11.06 11.20
N PHE A 239 -7.01 10.72 10.60
CA PHE A 239 -7.49 11.24 9.32
C PHE A 239 -8.50 12.38 9.48
N GLY A 240 -8.71 12.85 10.70
CA GLY A 240 -9.74 13.85 11.00
C GLY A 240 -11.14 13.26 11.15
N CYS A 241 -11.29 11.94 11.28
CA CYS A 241 -12.61 11.34 11.46
C CYS A 241 -13.21 11.75 12.82
N ARG A 242 -14.50 12.10 12.82
CA ARG A 242 -15.29 12.40 14.01
C ARG A 242 -16.64 11.71 13.90
N GLU A 243 -17.05 11.00 14.96
CA GLU A 243 -18.37 10.37 15.05
C GLU A 243 -18.74 9.50 13.84
N GLY A 244 -17.78 8.75 13.30
CA GLY A 244 -17.99 7.91 12.12
C GLY A 244 -17.77 8.61 10.77
N LEU A 245 -17.54 9.92 10.77
CA LEU A 245 -17.50 10.73 9.55
C LEU A 245 -16.09 11.26 9.27
N CYS A 246 -15.64 11.15 8.02
CA CYS A 246 -14.42 11.75 7.50
C CYS A 246 -14.74 12.56 6.24
N LEU A 247 -15.17 13.81 6.43
CA LEU A 247 -15.69 14.64 5.35
C LEU A 247 -14.68 15.72 5.01
N ALA A 248 -14.37 15.90 3.73
CA ALA A 248 -13.76 17.14 3.29
C ALA A 248 -14.78 18.29 3.45
N ASP A 249 -14.27 19.52 3.60
CA ASP A 249 -15.10 20.70 3.86
C ASP A 249 -16.24 20.83 2.83
N ASN A 250 -17.46 21.06 3.35
CA ASN A 250 -18.70 21.27 2.58
C ASN A 250 -19.12 20.14 1.63
N SER A 251 -18.56 18.93 1.78
CA SER A 251 -18.73 17.83 0.82
C SER A 251 -20.15 17.23 0.75
N LEU A 252 -20.91 17.17 1.85
CA LEU A 252 -22.22 16.51 1.90
C LEU A 252 -23.30 17.37 2.58
N SER A 253 -23.34 18.66 2.24
CA SER A 253 -24.34 19.58 2.80
C SER A 253 -25.77 19.15 2.41
N GLY A 254 -26.65 19.04 3.41
CA GLY A 254 -28.06 18.67 3.19
C GLY A 254 -28.37 17.16 3.13
N CYS A 255 -27.37 16.30 3.35
CA CYS A 255 -27.56 14.85 3.47
C CYS A 255 -27.84 14.42 4.93
N PHE A 256 -28.59 13.33 5.09
CA PHE A 256 -28.70 12.63 6.38
C PHE A 256 -27.61 11.55 6.45
N LEU A 257 -26.63 11.70 7.34
CA LEU A 257 -25.48 10.79 7.42
C LEU A 257 -25.64 9.82 8.60
N SER A 258 -25.34 8.54 8.38
CA SER A 258 -25.34 7.52 9.44
C SER A 258 -24.28 6.44 9.19
N GLY A 259 -23.96 5.65 10.22
CA GLY A 259 -22.89 4.66 10.14
C GLY A 259 -21.53 5.31 9.94
N PHE A 260 -20.70 4.77 9.05
CA PHE A 260 -19.46 5.43 8.64
C PHE A 260 -19.58 6.11 7.28
N VAL A 261 -19.05 7.33 7.13
CA VAL A 261 -19.04 8.03 5.84
C VAL A 261 -17.69 8.70 5.62
N VAL A 262 -17.05 8.40 4.51
CA VAL A 262 -15.82 9.09 4.05
C VAL A 262 -16.16 9.80 2.76
N ALA A 263 -15.91 11.11 2.70
CA ALA A 263 -16.29 11.93 1.55
C ALA A 263 -15.16 12.88 1.15
N GLY A 264 -14.82 12.88 -0.14
CA GLY A 264 -13.89 13.81 -0.79
C GLY A 264 -14.49 15.19 -1.01
N LYS A 265 -13.88 15.98 -1.90
CA LYS A 265 -14.28 17.37 -2.20
C LYS A 265 -15.23 17.45 -3.40
N ASN A 266 -15.89 18.59 -3.59
CA ASN A 266 -16.67 18.91 -4.80
C ASN A 266 -17.75 17.87 -5.15
N ILE A 267 -18.39 17.28 -4.15
CA ILE A 267 -19.46 16.31 -4.39
C ILE A 267 -20.74 17.07 -4.70
N ALA A 268 -21.37 16.78 -5.83
CA ALA A 268 -22.66 17.33 -6.20
C ALA A 268 -23.78 16.45 -5.66
N VAL A 269 -24.66 17.01 -4.83
CA VAL A 269 -25.78 16.30 -4.21
C VAL A 269 -27.10 16.81 -4.77
N SER A 270 -27.98 15.88 -5.19
CA SER A 270 -29.35 16.20 -5.59
C SER A 270 -30.35 15.80 -4.49
N GLY A 271 -31.15 16.76 -4.03
CA GLY A 271 -32.14 16.55 -2.96
C GLY A 271 -31.51 16.49 -1.57
N SER A 272 -32.08 15.65 -0.70
CA SER A 272 -31.62 15.44 0.69
C SER A 272 -31.50 13.95 1.02
N PRO A 273 -30.57 13.24 0.35
CA PRO A 273 -30.49 11.78 0.46
C PRO A 273 -30.00 11.35 1.84
N SER A 274 -30.42 10.15 2.24
CA SER A 274 -29.80 9.40 3.32
C SER A 274 -28.55 8.68 2.81
N ILE A 275 -27.42 8.85 3.48
CA ILE A 275 -26.14 8.22 3.15
C ILE A 275 -25.67 7.44 4.37
N ARG A 276 -25.48 6.14 4.20
CA ARG A 276 -25.05 5.23 5.26
C ARG A 276 -23.92 4.32 4.79
N ASP A 277 -22.88 4.16 5.60
CA ASP A 277 -21.80 3.20 5.35
C ASP A 277 -21.23 3.37 3.91
N ALA A 278 -20.62 4.51 3.64
CA ALA A 278 -20.23 4.91 2.28
C ALA A 278 -18.82 5.50 2.17
N VAL A 279 -18.16 5.25 1.06
CA VAL A 279 -16.90 5.93 0.67
C VAL A 279 -17.13 6.66 -0.65
N ILE A 280 -17.03 7.97 -0.63
CA ILE A 280 -17.39 8.84 -1.75
C ILE A 280 -16.15 9.64 -2.15
N TRP A 281 -15.69 9.46 -3.38
CA TRP A 281 -14.50 10.14 -3.88
C TRP A 281 -14.84 11.59 -4.25
N SER A 282 -13.79 12.41 -4.37
CA SER A 282 -13.95 13.78 -4.84
C SER A 282 -14.58 13.82 -6.23
N ASP A 283 -15.33 14.88 -6.52
CA ASP A 283 -15.97 15.16 -7.81
C ASP A 283 -17.07 14.16 -8.20
N SER A 284 -17.55 13.36 -7.25
CA SER A 284 -18.70 12.47 -7.42
C SER A 284 -20.03 13.21 -7.46
N VAL A 285 -21.02 12.60 -8.12
CA VAL A 285 -22.42 13.05 -8.11
C VAL A 285 -23.27 12.04 -7.33
N ILE A 286 -24.11 12.52 -6.43
CA ILE A 286 -25.01 11.71 -5.61
C ILE A 286 -26.47 12.06 -5.92
N SER A 287 -27.25 11.02 -6.22
CA SER A 287 -28.70 11.06 -6.34
C SER A 287 -29.33 9.89 -5.61
N GLY A 288 -30.38 10.16 -4.83
CA GLY A 288 -31.10 9.15 -4.05
C GLY A 288 -30.30 8.60 -2.86
N ASP A 289 -30.94 7.75 -2.07
CA ASP A 289 -30.36 7.19 -0.87
C ASP A 289 -29.25 6.18 -1.19
N LYS A 290 -28.17 6.22 -0.41
CA LYS A 290 -26.96 5.41 -0.62
C LYS A 290 -26.64 4.61 0.64
N GLU A 291 -26.44 3.29 0.50
CA GLU A 291 -26.08 2.40 1.60
C GLU A 291 -25.07 1.34 1.17
N ASN A 292 -24.02 1.10 1.97
CA ASN A 292 -22.99 0.08 1.74
C ASN A 292 -22.37 0.19 0.34
N MET A 293 -21.78 1.35 0.04
CA MET A 293 -21.39 1.65 -1.34
C MET A 293 -20.11 2.49 -1.43
N ILE A 294 -19.37 2.30 -2.52
CA ILE A 294 -18.32 3.21 -2.96
C ILE A 294 -18.83 3.99 -4.17
N ILE A 295 -18.65 5.31 -4.14
CA ILE A 295 -19.04 6.22 -5.22
C ILE A 295 -17.80 6.94 -5.72
N ALA A 296 -17.58 6.90 -7.02
CA ALA A 296 -16.51 7.59 -7.73
C ALA A 296 -17.09 8.47 -8.85
N PRO A 297 -16.35 9.44 -9.42
CA PRO A 297 -16.84 10.32 -10.50
C PRO A 297 -17.34 9.58 -11.74
N PHE A 298 -16.86 8.34 -11.94
CA PHE A 298 -17.13 7.51 -13.10
C PHE A 298 -17.99 6.27 -12.78
N GLY A 299 -18.62 6.23 -11.61
CA GLY A 299 -19.59 5.17 -11.27
C GLY A 299 -19.67 4.86 -9.79
N GLU A 300 -20.56 3.94 -9.44
CA GLU A 300 -20.77 3.47 -8.07
C GLU A 300 -20.81 1.95 -8.00
N VAL A 301 -20.39 1.38 -6.87
CA VAL A 301 -20.40 -0.06 -6.62
C VAL A 301 -20.92 -0.33 -5.23
N LYS A 302 -21.98 -1.15 -5.16
CA LYS A 302 -22.53 -1.68 -3.91
C LYS A 302 -21.65 -2.82 -3.39
N ILE A 303 -21.45 -2.83 -2.08
CA ILE A 303 -20.64 -3.80 -1.32
C ILE A 303 -21.52 -4.92 -0.77
#